data_AF-A0A199VTF3-F1
#
_entry.id   AF-A0A199VTF3-F1
#
_cell.length_a   1.000
_cell.length_b   1.000
_cell.length_c   1.000
_cell.angle_alpha   90.00
_cell.angle_beta   90.00
_cell.angle_gamma   90.00
#
_symmetry.space_group_name_H-M   'P 1'
#
loop_
_entity.id
_entity.type
_entity.pdbx_description
1 polymer ?
#
loop_
_entity_poly.entity_id
_entity_poly.type
_entity_poly.pdbx_seq_one_letter_code
_entity_poly.pdbx_strand_id
1 'polypeptide(L)'
;MPRCGSSADPSSAPVASRAVQSVATSIATSTKRLRDQAQSRSSSSSSSLASMWRDVQGSNNWRDLVKPLNSILRDEIVRYGEFVSACYKAFDLDSASKRYLNCKYGKRSMFEDVGIGNCGYEVTKYIYAAPGTETPRWIGYVAVASDQDEVRRLGRGTCS
;
A
#
# COMPACT_ATOMS: atom_id res chain seq x y z
N MET A 1 -70.51 -49.51 -10.37
CA MET A 1 -70.52 -50.51 -9.29
C MET A 1 -69.17 -51.21 -9.28
N PRO A 2 -68.44 -51.43 -8.15
CA PRO A 2 -68.60 -50.95 -6.78
C PRO A 2 -67.38 -50.15 -6.24
N ARG A 3 -67.51 -49.70 -4.98
CA ARG A 3 -66.60 -48.92 -4.11
C ARG A 3 -65.42 -49.74 -3.54
N CYS A 4 -64.35 -49.04 -3.16
CA CYS A 4 -63.63 -49.08 -1.86
C CYS A 4 -62.31 -48.28 -2.05
N GLY A 5 -61.81 -47.40 -1.19
CA GLY A 5 -62.05 -47.15 0.23
C GLY A 5 -60.69 -47.09 0.94
N SER A 6 -60.38 -45.94 1.56
CA SER A 6 -59.35 -45.73 2.62
C SER A 6 -57.88 -45.85 2.18
N SER A 7 -56.90 -45.15 2.75
CA SER A 7 -56.80 -44.29 3.93
C SER A 7 -55.58 -43.38 3.74
N ALA A 8 -55.64 -42.15 4.25
CA ALA A 8 -54.43 -41.45 4.59
C ALA A 8 -53.89 -42.07 5.89
N ASP A 9 -52.63 -42.50 5.90
CA ASP A 9 -51.87 -42.65 7.14
C ASP A 9 -50.59 -41.82 7.06
N PRO A 10 -50.23 -41.13 8.16
CA PRO A 10 -49.06 -40.28 8.26
C PRO A 10 -47.84 -41.10 8.64
N SER A 11 -46.66 -40.49 8.53
CA SER A 11 -45.38 -40.99 9.07
C SER A 11 -44.54 -41.83 8.11
N SER A 12 -43.63 -41.15 7.43
CA SER A 12 -42.26 -41.64 7.26
C SER A 12 -41.34 -40.48 6.97
N ALA A 13 -41.04 -39.69 8.00
CA ALA A 13 -39.83 -38.86 7.97
C ALA A 13 -38.61 -39.80 7.92
N PRO A 14 -37.64 -39.59 7.02
CA PRO A 14 -36.47 -40.46 6.98
C PRO A 14 -35.63 -40.21 8.24
N VAL A 15 -35.34 -41.29 8.97
CA VAL A 15 -34.36 -41.32 10.06
C VAL A 15 -32.97 -41.19 9.43
N ALA A 16 -32.65 -40.00 8.93
CA ALA A 16 -31.30 -39.66 8.53
C ALA A 16 -30.44 -39.62 9.80
N SER A 17 -29.58 -40.62 9.92
CA SER A 17 -28.69 -40.92 11.05
C SER A 17 -28.16 -39.68 11.77
N ARG A 18 -28.37 -39.59 13.09
CA ARG A 18 -27.86 -38.52 13.97
C ARG A 18 -26.34 -38.31 13.82
N ALA A 19 -25.61 -39.33 13.37
CA ALA A 19 -24.18 -39.26 13.12
C ALA A 19 -23.81 -38.33 11.94
N VAL A 20 -24.55 -38.37 10.82
CA VAL A 20 -24.26 -37.49 9.65
C VAL A 20 -24.64 -36.04 9.94
N GLN A 21 -25.68 -35.81 10.75
CA GLN A 21 -26.03 -34.46 11.22
C GLN A 21 -24.97 -33.90 12.18
N SER A 22 -24.40 -34.73 13.06
CA SER A 22 -23.35 -34.34 14.00
C SER A 22 -22.04 -33.93 13.30
N VAL A 23 -21.64 -34.68 12.26
CA VAL A 23 -20.45 -34.36 11.45
C VAL A 23 -20.66 -33.10 10.62
N ALA A 24 -21.81 -32.94 9.97
CA ALA A 24 -22.13 -31.73 9.20
C ALA A 24 -22.13 -30.46 10.08
N THR A 25 -22.67 -30.56 11.30
CA THR A 25 -22.69 -29.44 12.26
C THR A 25 -21.28 -29.10 12.76
N SER A 26 -20.41 -30.10 12.91
CA SER A 26 -19.02 -29.93 13.33
C SER A 26 -18.16 -29.27 12.23
N ILE A 27 -18.37 -29.63 10.96
CA ILE A 27 -17.67 -29.00 9.83
C ILE A 27 -18.15 -27.55 9.62
N ALA A 28 -19.45 -27.29 9.76
CA ALA A 28 -20.02 -25.96 9.66
C ALA A 28 -19.56 -25.02 10.80
N THR A 29 -19.39 -25.53 12.02
CA THR A 29 -18.86 -24.75 13.14
C THR A 29 -17.35 -24.52 13.04
N SER A 30 -16.59 -25.48 12.51
CA SER A 30 -15.14 -25.34 12.24
C SER A 30 -14.87 -24.28 11.15
N THR A 31 -15.63 -24.31 10.06
CA THR A 31 -15.52 -23.33 8.96
C THR A 31 -15.97 -21.92 9.36
N LYS A 32 -17.01 -21.78 10.21
CA LYS A 32 -17.37 -20.50 10.82
C LYS A 32 -16.24 -19.92 11.69
N ARG A 33 -15.62 -20.73 12.56
CA ARG A 33 -14.53 -20.27 13.43
C ARG A 33 -13.31 -19.77 12.66
N LEU A 34 -12.95 -20.43 11.56
CA LEU A 34 -11.85 -19.99 10.69
C LEU A 34 -12.18 -18.68 9.96
N ARG A 35 -13.45 -18.49 9.55
CA ARG A 35 -13.92 -17.25 8.92
C ARG A 35 -13.97 -16.09 9.90
N ASP A 36 -14.47 -16.32 11.12
CA ASP A 36 -14.54 -15.32 12.19
C ASP A 36 -13.14 -14.95 12.71
N GLN A 37 -12.18 -15.89 12.75
CA GLN A 37 -10.78 -15.58 13.05
C GLN A 37 -10.05 -14.82 11.94
N ALA A 38 -10.43 -15.03 10.67
CA ALA A 38 -9.93 -14.23 9.55
C ALA A 38 -10.54 -12.82 9.53
N GLN A 39 -11.81 -12.66 9.94
CA GLN A 39 -12.52 -11.38 9.98
C GLN A 39 -12.21 -10.55 11.23
N SER A 40 -11.89 -11.18 12.37
CA SER A 40 -11.50 -10.44 13.60
C SER A 40 -10.08 -9.88 13.57
N ARG A 41 -9.23 -10.35 12.64
CA ARG A 41 -7.93 -9.74 12.36
C ARG A 41 -7.98 -8.56 11.38
N SER A 42 -9.15 -8.26 10.80
CA SER A 42 -9.31 -7.20 9.79
C SER A 42 -10.20 -6.05 10.22
N SER A 43 -10.57 -5.94 11.51
CA SER A 43 -11.24 -4.75 12.04
C SER A 43 -10.25 -3.65 12.47
N SER A 44 -9.12 -3.51 11.76
CA SER A 44 -8.42 -2.23 11.76
C SER A 44 -9.29 -1.30 10.94
N SER A 45 -9.91 -0.30 11.56
CA SER A 45 -10.34 0.90 10.86
C SER A 45 -9.27 1.23 9.83
N SER A 46 -9.59 1.17 8.53
CA SER A 46 -8.62 1.44 7.46
C SER A 46 -8.25 2.93 7.53
N SER A 47 -7.35 3.27 8.45
CA SER A 47 -6.82 4.60 8.62
C SER A 47 -6.20 4.99 7.29
N SER A 48 -6.62 6.12 6.72
CA SER A 48 -5.94 6.63 5.53
C SER A 48 -4.57 7.15 5.94
N LEU A 49 -3.62 7.23 4.99
CA LEU A 49 -2.34 7.87 5.25
C LEU A 49 -2.54 9.28 5.84
N ALA A 50 -3.52 10.03 5.34
CA ALA A 50 -3.87 11.36 5.84
C ALA A 50 -4.26 11.39 7.33
N SER A 51 -4.84 10.34 7.89
CA SER A 51 -5.21 10.33 9.32
C SER A 51 -4.03 9.96 10.23
N MET A 52 -3.02 9.24 9.72
CA MET A 52 -1.90 8.74 10.53
C MET A 52 -0.51 9.21 10.04
N TRP A 53 -0.47 10.23 9.18
CA TRP A 53 0.77 10.65 8.52
C TRP A 53 1.87 11.00 9.52
N ARG A 54 1.52 11.57 10.69
CA ARG A 54 2.49 11.92 11.74
C ARG A 54 3.22 10.69 12.26
N ASP A 55 2.48 9.62 12.57
CA ASP A 55 3.06 8.37 13.06
C ASP A 55 3.92 7.70 11.98
N VAL A 56 3.47 7.73 10.73
CA VAL A 56 4.23 7.23 9.57
C VAL A 56 5.52 8.03 9.35
N GLN A 57 5.50 9.35 9.59
CA GLN A 57 6.69 10.21 9.57
C GLN A 57 7.54 10.10 10.85
N GLY A 58 7.18 9.21 11.78
CA GLY A 58 8.00 8.87 12.95
C GLY A 58 7.74 9.71 14.19
N SER A 59 6.62 10.46 14.28
CA SER A 59 6.29 11.27 15.47
C SER A 59 6.26 10.46 16.76
N ASN A 60 5.94 9.17 16.68
CA ASN A 60 5.90 8.23 17.79
C ASN A 60 6.92 7.08 17.62
N ASN A 61 8.08 7.36 17.02
CA ASN A 61 9.17 6.39 16.81
C ASN A 61 8.73 5.08 16.12
N TRP A 62 7.70 5.15 15.27
CA TRP A 62 7.06 4.00 14.62
C TRP A 62 6.63 2.88 15.59
N ARG A 63 6.28 3.23 16.83
CA ARG A 63 5.77 2.27 17.83
C ARG A 63 4.59 1.51 17.24
N ASP A 64 4.63 0.18 17.36
CA ASP A 64 3.62 -0.76 16.86
C ASP A 64 3.38 -0.74 15.33
N LEU A 65 4.17 0.01 14.55
CA LEU A 65 4.07 0.06 13.08
C LEU A 65 5.09 -0.85 12.37
N VAL A 66 6.20 -1.20 13.03
CA VAL A 66 7.29 -1.97 12.40
C VAL A 66 7.09 -3.47 12.52
N LYS A 67 6.51 -3.95 13.62
CA LYS A 67 6.31 -5.39 13.90
C LYS A 67 4.91 -5.65 14.48
N PRO A 68 3.97 -6.23 13.72
CA PRO A 68 4.05 -6.52 12.28
C PRO A 68 4.11 -5.23 11.44
N LEU A 69 4.76 -5.28 10.27
CA LEU A 69 4.92 -4.08 9.44
C LEU A 69 3.55 -3.63 8.88
N ASN A 70 3.10 -2.48 9.36
CA ASN A 70 1.88 -1.81 8.92
C ASN A 70 1.93 -1.57 7.39
N SER A 71 0.81 -1.81 6.69
CA SER A 71 0.76 -1.70 5.22
C SER A 71 0.99 -0.26 4.73
N ILE A 72 0.44 0.74 5.41
CA ILE A 72 0.59 2.15 5.03
C ILE A 72 2.05 2.58 5.22
N LEU A 73 2.68 2.16 6.33
CA LEU A 73 4.11 2.41 6.53
C LEU A 73 4.95 1.73 5.44
N ARG A 74 4.63 0.49 5.06
CA ARG A 74 5.31 -0.23 3.98
C ARG A 74 5.23 0.51 2.66
N ASP A 75 4.04 0.92 2.25
CA ASP A 75 3.82 1.61 0.98
C ASP A 75 4.56 2.95 0.96
N GLU A 76 4.60 3.67 2.08
CA GLU A 76 5.34 4.92 2.20
C GLU A 76 6.85 4.71 2.18
N ILE A 77 7.38 3.64 2.78
CA ILE A 77 8.79 3.26 2.66
C ILE A 77 9.14 2.97 1.19
N VAL A 78 8.31 2.21 0.48
CA VAL A 78 8.51 1.91 -0.94
C VAL A 78 8.53 3.20 -1.76
N ARG A 79 7.55 4.09 -1.55
CA ARG A 79 7.47 5.39 -2.22
C ARG A 79 8.72 6.25 -2.02
N TYR A 80 9.23 6.35 -0.78
CA TYR A 80 10.50 7.04 -0.53
C TYR A 80 11.69 6.35 -1.20
N GLY A 81 11.69 5.02 -1.26
CA GLY A 81 12.68 4.24 -1.99
C GLY A 81 12.69 4.54 -3.49
N GLU A 82 11.53 4.74 -4.11
CA GLU A 82 11.40 5.10 -5.53
C GLU A 82 12.02 6.48 -5.82
N PHE A 83 11.85 7.46 -4.93
CA PHE A 83 12.50 8.77 -5.05
C PHE A 83 14.03 8.69 -4.97
N VAL A 84 14.54 7.89 -4.04
CA VAL A 84 15.98 7.64 -3.96
C VAL A 84 16.48 6.92 -5.23
N SER A 85 15.73 5.94 -5.73
CA SER A 85 16.04 5.23 -6.98
C SER A 85 16.05 6.18 -8.18
N ALA A 86 15.10 7.11 -8.27
CA ALA A 86 15.06 8.13 -9.31
C ALA A 86 16.34 8.98 -9.33
N CYS A 87 16.88 9.32 -8.15
CA CYS A 87 18.15 10.02 -8.04
C CYS A 87 19.29 9.23 -8.73
N TYR A 88 19.42 7.94 -8.42
CA TYR A 88 20.44 7.07 -9.03
C TYR A 88 20.25 6.89 -10.54
N LYS A 89 19.02 6.73 -11.01
CA LYS A 89 18.72 6.59 -12.45
C LYS A 89 19.10 7.87 -13.23
N ALA A 90 18.80 9.02 -12.65
CA ALA A 90 19.10 10.33 -13.24
C ALA A 90 20.58 10.72 -13.15
N PHE A 91 21.38 10.07 -12.30
CA PHE A 91 22.81 10.39 -12.14
C PHE A 91 23.62 9.93 -13.36
N ASP A 92 24.39 10.84 -13.94
CA ASP A 92 25.25 10.54 -15.08
C ASP A 92 26.65 10.12 -14.64
N LEU A 93 26.96 8.83 -14.82
CA LEU A 93 28.26 8.22 -14.52
C LEU A 93 29.12 8.01 -15.76
N ASP A 94 28.64 8.39 -16.95
CA ASP A 94 29.43 8.24 -18.17
C ASP A 94 30.50 9.34 -18.24
N SER A 95 31.76 8.94 -18.09
CA SER A 95 32.91 9.87 -18.19
C SER A 95 33.06 10.54 -19.55
N ALA A 96 32.48 9.97 -20.61
CA ALA A 96 32.47 10.59 -21.93
C ALA A 96 31.35 11.63 -22.10
N SER A 97 30.37 11.66 -21.19
CA SER A 97 29.25 12.59 -21.23
C SER A 97 29.69 14.00 -20.83
N LYS A 98 29.18 15.00 -21.55
CA LYS A 98 29.32 16.42 -21.16
C LYS A 98 28.66 16.73 -19.82
N ARG A 99 27.75 15.86 -19.36
CA ARG A 99 27.04 15.98 -18.07
C ARG A 99 27.56 14.99 -17.04
N TYR A 100 28.77 14.46 -17.20
CA TYR A 100 29.39 13.60 -16.20
C TYR A 100 29.25 14.20 -14.78
N LEU A 101 28.82 13.38 -13.82
CA LEU A 101 28.55 13.75 -12.43
C LEU A 101 27.44 14.80 -12.22
N ASN A 102 26.56 14.94 -13.21
CA ASN A 102 25.38 15.79 -13.16
C ASN A 102 24.10 14.98 -13.41
N CYS A 103 22.95 15.63 -13.27
CA CYS A 103 21.67 15.04 -13.66
C CYS A 103 21.56 14.97 -15.19
N LYS A 104 21.14 13.81 -15.71
CA LYS A 104 20.85 13.59 -17.14
C LYS A 104 19.70 14.45 -17.63
N TYR A 105 18.72 14.75 -16.76
CA TYR A 105 17.42 15.29 -17.15
C TYR A 105 17.19 16.71 -16.63
N GLY A 106 16.28 17.43 -17.28
CA GLY A 106 15.80 18.72 -16.80
C GLY A 106 14.86 18.54 -15.61
N LYS A 107 14.78 19.53 -14.72
CA LYS A 107 13.97 19.42 -13.48
C LYS A 107 12.52 18.98 -13.75
N ARG A 108 11.87 19.60 -14.73
CA ARG A 108 10.46 19.33 -15.07
C ARG A 108 10.21 17.94 -15.65
N SER A 109 11.21 17.36 -16.34
CA SER A 109 11.07 16.06 -17.01
C SER A 109 11.71 14.92 -16.21
N MET A 110 12.52 15.21 -15.18
CA MET A 110 13.34 14.21 -14.48
C MET A 110 12.54 12.99 -13.99
N PHE A 111 11.34 13.19 -13.42
CA PHE A 111 10.51 12.07 -12.98
C PHE A 111 9.88 11.28 -14.12
N GLU A 112 9.50 11.95 -15.21
CA GLU A 112 8.99 11.29 -16.41
C GLU A 112 10.09 10.43 -17.06
N ASP A 113 11.27 11.02 -17.24
CA ASP A 113 12.43 10.37 -17.87
C ASP A 113 12.97 9.16 -17.08
N VAL A 114 12.86 9.17 -15.74
CA VAL A 114 13.26 8.01 -14.90
C VAL A 114 12.14 6.97 -14.70
N GLY A 115 10.96 7.21 -15.27
CA GLY A 115 9.83 6.29 -15.28
C GLY A 115 8.89 6.36 -14.08
N ILE A 116 8.85 7.48 -13.35
CA ILE A 116 7.93 7.72 -12.21
C ILE A 116 7.13 9.04 -12.38
N GLY A 117 6.82 9.44 -13.61
CA GLY A 117 6.17 10.72 -13.92
C GLY A 117 4.79 10.92 -13.27
N ASN A 118 4.10 9.85 -12.92
CA ASN A 118 2.80 9.86 -12.25
C ASN A 118 2.89 9.86 -10.71
N CYS A 119 4.04 10.19 -10.13
CA CYS A 119 4.22 10.18 -8.67
C CYS A 119 3.55 11.35 -7.93
N GLY A 120 3.00 12.36 -8.65
CA GLY A 120 2.34 13.53 -8.05
C GLY A 120 3.29 14.59 -7.48
N TYR A 121 4.60 14.48 -7.76
CA TYR A 121 5.63 15.43 -7.34
C TYR A 121 6.29 16.11 -8.54
N GLU A 122 6.75 17.35 -8.33
CA GLU A 122 7.59 18.09 -9.28
C GLU A 122 8.93 18.48 -8.63
N VAL A 123 10.02 18.31 -9.36
CA VAL A 123 11.35 18.75 -8.91
C VAL A 123 11.47 20.27 -9.04
N THR A 124 11.73 20.95 -7.92
CA THR A 124 11.86 22.41 -7.88
C THR A 124 13.33 22.86 -7.88
N LYS A 125 14.21 22.10 -7.20
CA LYS A 125 15.63 22.44 -7.08
C LYS A 125 16.52 21.21 -7.26
N TYR A 126 17.71 21.47 -7.77
CA TYR A 126 18.82 20.53 -7.74
C TYR A 126 19.81 20.98 -6.67
N ILE A 127 20.37 20.00 -5.99
CA ILE A 127 21.35 20.18 -4.92
C ILE A 127 22.70 19.78 -5.51
N TYR A 128 23.70 20.65 -5.28
CA TYR A 128 25.06 20.44 -5.73
C TYR A 128 26.01 20.55 -4.54
N ALA A 129 27.07 19.75 -4.55
CA ALA A 129 28.17 19.87 -3.59
C ALA A 129 29.50 19.89 -4.33
N ALA A 130 30.41 20.73 -3.86
CA ALA A 130 31.78 20.81 -4.35
C ALA A 130 32.74 20.30 -3.25
N PRO A 131 33.51 19.23 -3.50
CA PRO A 131 34.59 18.86 -2.59
C PRO A 131 35.75 19.85 -2.77
N GLY A 132 35.92 20.76 -1.81
CA GLY A 132 37.02 21.74 -1.83
C GLY A 132 36.94 22.71 -3.00
N THR A 133 37.98 22.76 -3.83
CA THR A 133 38.10 23.68 -4.98
C THR A 133 37.64 23.08 -6.31
N GLU A 134 36.99 21.92 -6.29
CA GLU A 134 36.52 21.26 -7.49
C GLU A 134 35.19 21.82 -8.00
N THR A 135 34.87 21.51 -9.26
CA THR A 135 33.55 21.82 -9.84
C THR A 135 32.43 21.14 -9.04
N PRO A 136 31.32 21.84 -8.72
CA PRO A 136 30.19 21.24 -8.03
C PRO A 136 29.60 20.06 -8.81
N ARG A 137 29.30 18.99 -8.08
CA ARG A 137 28.66 17.77 -8.60
C ARG A 137 27.22 17.71 -8.11
N TRP A 138 26.34 17.18 -8.92
CA TRP A 138 24.95 16.99 -8.53
C TRP A 138 24.87 15.91 -7.44
N ILE A 139 24.11 16.15 -6.36
CA ILE A 139 23.98 15.17 -5.26
C ILE A 139 22.53 14.79 -4.96
N GLY A 140 21.57 15.44 -5.61
CA GLY A 140 20.15 15.15 -5.43
C GLY A 140 19.24 16.32 -5.76
N TYR A 141 18.00 16.23 -5.34
CA TYR A 141 16.96 17.16 -5.72
C TYR A 141 16.00 17.47 -4.57
N VAL A 142 15.26 18.57 -4.73
CA VAL A 142 14.11 18.93 -3.90
C VAL A 142 12.87 18.82 -4.76
N ALA A 143 11.89 18.05 -4.30
CA ALA A 143 10.60 17.91 -4.97
C ALA A 143 9.46 18.27 -4.03
N VAL A 144 8.37 18.77 -4.60
CA VAL A 144 7.16 19.17 -3.87
C VAL A 144 5.97 18.44 -4.51
N ALA A 145 5.02 17.99 -3.69
CA ALA A 145 3.77 17.44 -4.20
C ALA A 145 3.03 18.55 -4.94
N SER A 146 2.92 18.41 -6.27
CA SER A 146 2.28 19.39 -7.15
C SER A 146 0.83 19.02 -7.45
N ASP A 147 0.48 17.74 -7.31
CA ASP A 147 -0.87 17.25 -7.50
C ASP A 147 -1.72 17.41 -6.22
N GLN A 148 -2.94 17.93 -6.40
CA GLN A 148 -3.89 18.16 -5.32
C GLN A 148 -4.36 16.85 -4.68
N ASP A 149 -4.50 15.79 -5.46
CA ASP A 149 -4.92 14.49 -4.92
C ASP A 149 -3.82 13.85 -4.09
N GLU A 150 -2.56 13.99 -4.51
CA GLU A 150 -1.41 13.56 -3.69
C GLU A 150 -1.30 14.36 -2.39
N VAL A 151 -1.50 15.69 -2.43
CA VAL A 151 -1.54 16.52 -1.21
C VAL A 151 -2.64 16.06 -0.24
N ARG A 152 -3.84 15.79 -0.75
CA ARG A 152 -4.97 15.29 0.05
C ARG A 152 -4.67 13.91 0.64
N ARG A 153 -4.09 12.99 -0.15
CA ARG A 153 -3.71 11.64 0.27
C ARG A 153 -2.70 11.67 1.43
N LEU A 154 -1.72 12.56 1.35
CA LEU A 154 -0.68 12.73 2.37
C LEU A 154 -1.19 13.39 3.66
N GLY A 155 -2.31 14.12 3.61
CA GLY A 155 -2.88 14.85 4.75
C GLY A 155 -2.00 16.00 5.26
N ARG A 156 -1.04 16.46 4.46
CA ARG A 156 -0.12 17.54 4.78
C ARG A 156 0.27 18.31 3.51
N GLY A 157 -0.08 19.59 3.49
CA GLY A 157 0.19 20.52 2.41
C GLY A 157 -0.46 21.86 2.76
N THR A 158 0.21 22.95 2.42
CA THR A 158 -0.18 24.32 2.78
C THR A 158 -1.62 24.60 2.33
N CYS A 159 -2.42 25.13 3.26
CA CYS A 159 -3.65 25.84 2.93
C CYS A 159 -3.29 26.89 1.87
N SER A 160 -4.03 26.89 0.76
CA SER A 160 -3.90 27.92 -0.26
C SER A 160 -4.38 29.28 0.27
#